data_AF-A0A8H6ZIM1-F1
#
_entry.id   AF-A0A8H6ZIM1-F1
#
_cell.length_a   1.000
_cell.length_b   1.000
_cell.length_c   1.000
_cell.angle_alpha   90.00
_cell.angle_beta   90.00
_cell.angle_gamma   90.00
#
_symmetry.space_group_name_H-M   'P 1'
#
loop_
_entity.id
_entity.type
_entity.pdbx_description
1 polymer ?
#
loop_
_entity_poly.entity_id
_entity_poly.type
_entity_poly.pdbx_seq_one_letter_code
_entity_poly.pdbx_strand_id
1 'polypeptide(L)'
;MMSHIFPVPPTYVTVGSGSRSRTVASHFDAAPKLFELVSERGFQILTGRGVSVSVASIGTGHPNVEFFVREVRECLSGDMLIVRLGFCGSLIDVPVGSVMVPKSSAATERNLDLTSPSTASAIPRVLAGHDTVIRAAAAHLVFASRTSQDFITPSEVAVLKEWTAKVCLSFGLSGTFP
;
A
#
# COMPACT_ATOMS: atom_id res chain seq x y z
N MET A 1 -20.55 -16.44 -17.90
CA MET A 1 -20.64 -17.45 -16.83
C MET A 1 -19.30 -17.53 -16.09
N MET A 2 -18.92 -16.47 -15.35
CA MET A 2 -17.60 -16.31 -14.70
C MET A 2 -17.69 -15.30 -13.52
N SER A 3 -18.78 -15.34 -12.74
CA SER A 3 -19.07 -14.34 -11.69
C SER A 3 -18.68 -14.78 -10.27
N HIS A 4 -17.79 -15.76 -10.11
CA HIS A 4 -17.36 -16.29 -8.80
C HIS A 4 -15.84 -16.41 -8.63
N ILE A 5 -15.06 -15.59 -9.34
CA ILE A 5 -13.61 -15.54 -9.13
C ILE A 5 -13.35 -14.63 -7.93
N PHE A 6 -13.33 -15.26 -6.75
CA PHE A 6 -12.90 -14.71 -5.46
C PHE A 6 -13.71 -13.53 -4.87
N PRO A 7 -13.98 -13.53 -3.56
CA PRO A 7 -14.35 -12.30 -2.87
C PRO A 7 -13.09 -11.42 -2.77
N VAL A 8 -12.87 -10.60 -3.79
CA VAL A 8 -11.82 -9.59 -3.86
C VAL A 8 -12.40 -8.33 -3.21
N PRO A 9 -12.09 -8.01 -1.94
CA PRO A 9 -12.68 -6.83 -1.30
C PRO A 9 -12.14 -5.56 -1.96
N PRO A 10 -12.89 -4.45 -1.95
CA PRO A 10 -12.46 -3.20 -2.56
C PRO A 10 -11.34 -2.48 -1.77
N THR A 11 -11.08 -2.91 -0.52
CA THR A 11 -10.14 -2.23 0.38
C THR A 11 -8.86 -3.03 0.58
N TYR A 12 -7.73 -2.36 0.32
CA TYR A 12 -6.40 -2.95 0.40
C TYR A 12 -5.48 -2.17 1.32
N VAL A 13 -4.80 -2.91 2.19
CA VAL A 13 -3.63 -2.42 2.92
C VAL A 13 -2.38 -2.94 2.20
N THR A 14 -1.57 -2.08 1.62
CA THR A 14 -0.37 -2.50 0.88
C THR A 14 0.90 -2.35 1.73
N VAL A 15 1.71 -3.40 1.77
CA VAL A 15 3.00 -3.48 2.48
C VAL A 15 4.10 -3.91 1.52
N GLY A 16 5.36 -3.65 1.89
CA GLY A 16 6.47 -4.00 1.00
C GLY A 16 7.08 -5.38 1.21
N SER A 17 6.62 -6.20 2.17
CA SER A 17 7.18 -7.54 2.41
C SER A 17 6.15 -8.52 2.95
N GLY A 18 6.33 -9.81 2.61
CA GLY A 18 5.44 -10.90 3.03
C GLY A 18 5.40 -11.12 4.55
N SER A 19 6.49 -10.84 5.26
CA SER A 19 6.51 -10.88 6.72
C SER A 19 5.60 -9.81 7.35
N ARG A 20 5.56 -8.61 6.74
CA ARG A 20 4.69 -7.53 7.20
C ARG A 20 3.23 -7.80 6.88
N SER A 21 2.92 -8.37 5.72
CA SER A 21 1.53 -8.72 5.39
C SER A 21 0.99 -9.74 6.39
N ARG A 22 1.80 -10.76 6.76
CA ARG A 22 1.42 -11.71 7.82
C ARG A 22 1.23 -11.06 9.19
N THR A 23 2.09 -10.09 9.56
CA THR A 23 1.94 -9.35 10.83
C THR A 23 0.66 -8.51 10.86
N VAL A 24 0.27 -7.92 9.73
CA VAL A 24 -1.01 -7.20 9.64
C VAL A 24 -2.18 -8.19 9.67
N ALA A 25 -2.07 -9.31 8.95
CA ALA A 25 -3.12 -10.31 8.88
C ALA A 25 -3.36 -11.04 10.22
N SER A 26 -2.38 -11.10 11.13
CA SER A 26 -2.60 -11.65 12.48
C SER A 26 -3.55 -10.82 13.34
N HIS A 27 -3.87 -9.60 12.91
CA HIS A 27 -4.88 -8.73 13.54
C HIS A 27 -6.28 -8.87 12.92
N PHE A 28 -6.44 -9.68 11.88
CA PHE A 28 -7.77 -10.02 11.38
C PHE A 28 -8.48 -10.97 12.35
N ASP A 29 -9.81 -11.07 12.22
CA ASP A 29 -10.60 -12.00 13.00
C ASP A 29 -10.06 -13.44 12.86
N ALA A 30 -10.00 -14.16 13.98
CA ALA A 30 -9.45 -15.52 14.05
C ALA A 30 -10.25 -16.52 13.19
N ALA A 31 -11.53 -16.22 12.95
CA ALA A 31 -12.41 -16.99 12.09
C ALA A 31 -13.33 -16.04 11.30
N PRO A 32 -13.74 -16.42 10.07
CA PRO A 32 -13.28 -17.57 9.28
C PRO A 32 -11.81 -17.53 8.81
N LYS A 33 -11.27 -18.72 8.47
CA LYS A 33 -9.87 -18.92 8.05
C LYS A 33 -9.48 -17.94 6.95
N LEU A 34 -8.34 -17.28 7.15
CA LEU A 34 -7.69 -16.37 6.20
C LEU A 34 -7.62 -17.00 4.81
N PHE A 35 -7.98 -16.22 3.80
CA PHE A 35 -7.74 -16.57 2.42
C PHE A 35 -6.37 -16.02 1.98
N GLU A 36 -5.51 -16.86 1.39
CA GLU A 36 -4.16 -16.50 0.94
C GLU A 36 -4.00 -16.77 -0.55
N LEU A 37 -3.50 -15.78 -1.28
CA LEU A 37 -3.11 -15.87 -2.68
C LEU A 37 -1.66 -15.40 -2.83
N VAL A 38 -0.83 -16.21 -3.47
CA VAL A 38 0.56 -15.87 -3.78
C VAL A 38 0.76 -15.98 -5.29
N SER A 39 1.28 -14.91 -5.90
CA SER A 39 1.66 -14.89 -7.31
C SER A 39 3.08 -15.42 -7.52
N GLU A 40 3.39 -15.86 -8.73
CA GLU A 40 4.75 -16.25 -9.13
C GLU A 40 5.75 -15.08 -9.04
N ARG A 41 5.27 -13.84 -9.16
CA ARG A 41 6.09 -12.62 -9.05
C ARG A 41 6.35 -12.19 -7.60
N GLY A 42 5.95 -13.00 -6.61
CA GLY A 42 6.19 -12.72 -5.19
C GLY A 42 5.20 -11.74 -4.54
N PHE A 43 4.17 -11.29 -5.26
CA PHE A 43 3.02 -10.64 -4.63
C PHE A 43 2.26 -11.64 -3.78
N GLN A 44 1.81 -11.20 -2.61
CA GLN A 44 0.99 -12.01 -1.71
C GLN A 44 -0.19 -11.18 -1.22
N ILE A 45 -1.40 -11.73 -1.31
CA ILE A 45 -2.63 -11.13 -0.81
C ILE A 45 -3.21 -12.05 0.26
N LEU A 46 -3.48 -11.48 1.43
CA LEU A 46 -4.12 -12.13 2.56
C LEU A 46 -5.44 -11.42 2.82
N THR A 47 -6.56 -12.14 2.75
CA THR A 47 -7.91 -11.59 2.90
C THR A 47 -8.57 -12.17 4.15
N GLY A 48 -8.93 -11.31 5.09
CA GLY A 48 -9.75 -11.70 6.24
C GLY A 48 -11.13 -12.10 5.75
N ARG A 49 -11.61 -13.30 6.11
CA ARG A 49 -13.00 -13.65 5.85
C ARG A 49 -13.80 -13.13 7.04
N GLY A 50 -14.61 -12.10 6.85
CA GLY A 50 -15.34 -11.39 7.93
C GLY A 50 -15.14 -9.88 7.91
N VAL A 51 -13.98 -9.43 7.42
CA VAL A 51 -13.63 -8.02 7.21
C VAL A 51 -13.46 -7.77 5.71
N SER A 52 -14.06 -6.70 5.18
CA SER A 52 -13.92 -6.30 3.76
C SER A 52 -12.54 -5.67 3.46
N VAL A 53 -11.46 -6.24 4.00
CA VAL A 53 -10.09 -5.73 3.87
C VAL A 53 -9.13 -6.87 3.53
N SER A 54 -8.27 -6.62 2.55
CA SER A 54 -7.13 -7.46 2.20
C SER A 54 -5.82 -6.75 2.53
N VAL A 55 -4.80 -7.49 2.97
CA VAL A 55 -3.42 -6.99 3.03
C VAL A 55 -2.60 -7.59 1.89
N ALA A 56 -1.96 -6.74 1.09
CA ALA A 56 -1.16 -7.11 -0.06
C ALA A 56 0.32 -6.77 0.16
N SER A 57 1.20 -7.77 0.14
CA SER A 57 2.63 -7.55 -0.03
C SER A 57 2.94 -7.34 -1.50
N ILE A 58 3.39 -6.13 -1.83
CA ILE A 58 3.64 -5.70 -3.22
C ILE A 58 5.12 -5.42 -3.50
N GLY A 59 6.01 -5.53 -2.50
CA GLY A 59 7.41 -5.14 -2.68
C GLY A 59 7.64 -3.62 -2.64
N THR A 60 8.73 -3.17 -3.24
CA THR A 60 9.18 -1.76 -3.23
C THR A 60 9.25 -1.19 -4.64
N GLY A 61 9.04 0.12 -4.78
CA GLY A 61 9.15 0.84 -6.05
C GLY A 61 7.81 1.03 -6.76
N HIS A 62 7.71 2.12 -7.52
CA HIS A 62 6.51 2.46 -8.27
C HIS A 62 6.09 1.40 -9.32
N PRO A 63 6.98 0.62 -9.99
CA PRO A 63 6.53 -0.37 -10.97
C PRO A 63 5.71 -1.50 -10.33
N ASN A 64 6.08 -1.90 -9.12
CA ASN A 64 5.33 -2.92 -8.38
C ASN A 64 3.95 -2.42 -7.92
N VAL A 65 3.85 -1.14 -7.55
CA VAL A 65 2.56 -0.51 -7.25
C VAL A 65 1.70 -0.45 -8.50
N GLU A 66 2.30 -0.15 -9.67
CA GLU A 66 1.59 -0.10 -10.94
C GLU A 66 0.98 -1.45 -11.33
N PHE A 67 1.74 -2.55 -11.24
CA PHE A 67 1.21 -3.90 -11.46
C PHE A 67 0.04 -4.20 -10.53
N PHE A 68 0.22 -3.95 -9.24
CA PHE A 68 -0.82 -4.18 -8.25
C PHE A 68 -2.10 -3.39 -8.56
N VAL A 69 -2.00 -2.09 -8.81
CA VAL A 69 -3.17 -1.24 -9.06
C VAL A 69 -3.90 -1.70 -10.32
N ARG A 70 -3.19 -1.94 -11.42
CA ARG A 70 -3.81 -2.32 -12.69
C ARG A 70 -4.48 -3.70 -12.62
N GLU A 71 -3.80 -4.69 -12.04
CA GLU A 71 -4.30 -6.06 -11.99
C GLU A 71 -5.47 -6.19 -11.01
N VAL A 72 -5.39 -5.55 -9.85
CA VAL A 72 -6.48 -5.62 -8.87
C VAL A 72 -7.69 -4.80 -9.33
N ARG A 73 -7.47 -3.64 -9.98
CA ARG A 73 -8.56 -2.85 -10.56
C ARG A 73 -9.38 -3.66 -11.56
N GLU A 74 -8.72 -4.52 -12.35
CA GLU A 74 -9.39 -5.38 -13.33
C GLU A 74 -10.26 -6.47 -12.67
N CYS A 75 -9.89 -6.91 -11.46
CA CYS A 75 -10.65 -7.90 -10.70
C CYS A 75 -11.80 -7.30 -9.87
N LEU A 76 -11.91 -5.97 -9.79
CA LEU A 76 -12.87 -5.28 -8.94
C LEU A 76 -13.99 -4.62 -9.73
N SER A 77 -15.20 -4.70 -9.19
CA SER A 77 -16.34 -3.84 -9.57
C SER A 77 -16.57 -2.78 -8.50
N GLY A 78 -16.79 -1.51 -8.89
CA GLY A 78 -17.01 -0.39 -7.96
C GLY A 78 -15.72 0.30 -7.52
N ASP A 79 -15.77 1.07 -6.43
CA ASP A 79 -14.65 1.83 -5.90
C ASP A 79 -13.53 0.95 -5.33
N MET A 80 -12.30 1.47 -5.34
CA MET A 80 -11.12 0.80 -4.79
C MET A 80 -10.44 1.72 -3.78
N LEU A 81 -10.17 1.21 -2.57
CA LEU A 81 -9.42 1.91 -1.53
C LEU A 81 -8.07 1.23 -1.31
N ILE A 82 -6.99 2.00 -1.37
CA ILE A 82 -5.62 1.52 -1.15
C ILE A 82 -4.98 2.35 -0.04
N VAL A 83 -4.53 1.69 1.03
CA VAL A 83 -3.76 2.31 2.12
C VAL A 83 -2.35 1.70 2.15
N ARG A 84 -1.33 2.48 1.82
CA ARG A 84 0.07 2.03 1.82
C ARG A 84 0.70 2.17 3.20
N LEU A 85 1.07 1.04 3.83
CA LEU A 85 1.82 1.02 5.11
C LEU A 85 3.30 0.80 4.87
N GLY A 86 4.02 1.91 4.71
CA GLY A 86 5.40 1.96 4.29
C GLY A 86 6.37 2.36 5.39
N PHE A 87 7.65 2.35 5.02
CA PHE A 87 8.70 2.99 5.79
C PHE A 87 9.29 4.10 4.93
N CYS A 88 9.71 5.19 5.54
CA CYS A 88 10.36 6.29 4.84
C CYS A 88 11.56 6.82 5.63
N GLY A 89 12.43 7.55 4.94
CA GLY A 89 13.31 8.51 5.59
C GLY A 89 12.64 9.87 5.68
N SER A 90 12.92 10.65 6.71
CA SER A 90 12.45 12.03 6.82
C SER A 90 13.47 13.00 6.21
N LEU A 91 12.98 13.97 5.44
CA LEU A 91 13.73 15.13 4.94
C LEU A 91 13.48 16.40 5.78
N ILE A 92 12.54 16.31 6.73
CA ILE A 92 12.21 17.36 7.68
C ILE A 92 12.56 16.88 9.09
N ASP A 93 12.60 17.80 10.05
CA ASP A 93 12.93 17.46 11.43
C ASP A 93 11.76 16.74 12.12
N VAL A 94 11.71 15.43 11.92
CA VAL A 94 10.73 14.51 12.50
C VAL A 94 11.51 13.34 13.11
N PRO A 95 11.27 13.01 14.40
CA PRO A 95 11.98 11.93 15.07
C PRO A 95 11.78 10.58 14.38
N VAL A 96 12.81 9.73 14.43
CA VAL A 96 12.67 8.31 14.09
C VAL A 96 11.59 7.66 14.96
N GLY A 97 10.87 6.69 14.38
CA GLY A 97 9.74 6.07 15.05
C GLY A 97 8.40 6.82 14.89
N SER A 98 8.40 8.02 14.32
CA SER A 98 7.17 8.76 14.02
C SER A 98 6.39 8.12 12.87
N VAL A 99 5.05 8.08 12.99
CA VAL A 99 4.14 7.68 11.90
C VAL A 99 3.64 8.94 11.20
N MET A 100 3.80 9.00 9.88
CA MET A 100 3.42 10.15 9.06
C MET A 100 2.38 9.77 8.01
N VAL A 101 1.35 10.60 7.87
CA VAL A 101 0.35 10.51 6.81
C VAL A 101 0.62 11.63 5.80
N PRO A 102 1.02 11.30 4.55
CA PRO A 102 1.33 12.33 3.56
C PRO A 102 0.05 12.99 3.07
N LYS A 103 0.05 14.33 3.03
CA LYS A 103 -1.01 15.14 2.39
C LYS A 103 -0.84 15.19 0.87
N SER A 104 0.39 15.02 0.38
CA SER A 104 0.74 15.00 -1.03
C SER A 104 1.99 14.15 -1.26
N SER A 105 2.23 13.75 -2.51
CA SER A 105 3.40 12.97 -2.90
C SER A 105 4.03 13.55 -4.15
N ALA A 106 5.36 13.56 -4.21
CA ALA A 106 6.13 13.88 -5.39
C ALA A 106 7.02 12.69 -5.77
N ALA A 107 7.20 12.46 -7.06
CA ALA A 107 8.12 11.47 -7.60
C ALA A 107 9.24 12.19 -8.34
N THR A 108 10.47 11.79 -8.08
CA THR A 108 11.65 12.24 -8.84
C THR A 108 12.24 11.04 -9.52
N GLU A 109 12.18 11.04 -10.85
CA GLU A 109 12.75 9.98 -11.68
C GLU A 109 14.00 10.54 -12.36
N ARG A 110 15.07 9.75 -12.41
CA ARG A 110 16.21 10.10 -13.24
C ARG A 110 15.82 9.85 -14.70
N ASN A 111 15.69 10.92 -15.47
CA ASN A 111 15.62 10.81 -16.91
C ASN A 111 16.99 10.34 -17.42
N LEU A 112 17.11 9.07 -17.81
CA LEU A 112 18.36 8.51 -18.33
C LEU A 112 18.70 9.06 -19.73
N ASP A 113 17.74 9.72 -20.41
CA ASP A 113 17.88 10.27 -21.76
C ASP A 113 18.44 11.72 -21.79
N LEU A 114 19.48 12.03 -21.00
CA LEU A 114 20.17 13.32 -21.11
C LEU A 114 21.11 13.42 -22.34
N THR A 115 20.76 12.77 -23.45
CA THR A 115 21.38 12.98 -24.77
C THR A 115 20.33 12.99 -25.90
N SER A 116 19.38 13.92 -25.87
CA SER A 116 18.77 14.63 -27.02
C SER A 116 17.46 15.31 -26.58
N PRO A 117 17.06 16.45 -27.17
CA PRO A 117 15.78 17.07 -26.85
C PRO A 117 14.66 16.21 -27.46
N SER A 118 14.12 15.26 -26.69
CA SER A 118 12.95 14.49 -27.12
C SER A 118 11.70 15.33 -26.92
N THR A 119 11.01 15.61 -28.02
CA THR A 119 9.68 16.23 -28.05
C THR A 119 8.72 15.34 -27.27
N ALA A 120 8.17 15.84 -26.17
CA ALA A 120 7.18 15.12 -25.36
C ALA A 120 5.95 14.79 -26.22
N SER A 121 5.80 13.53 -26.62
CA SER A 121 4.59 13.02 -27.26
C SER A 121 3.54 12.74 -26.19
N ALA A 122 2.57 13.64 -26.07
CA ALA A 122 1.39 13.43 -25.24
C ALA A 122 0.44 12.43 -25.93
N ILE A 123 0.60 11.14 -25.64
CA ILE A 123 -0.41 10.15 -25.99
C ILE A 123 -1.59 10.34 -25.01
N PRO A 124 -2.81 10.62 -25.49
CA PRO A 124 -3.98 10.69 -24.62
C PRO A 124 -4.22 9.31 -24.00
N ARG A 125 -4.05 9.19 -22.67
CA ARG A 125 -4.47 7.99 -21.94
C ARG A 125 -5.99 8.03 -21.79
N VAL A 126 -6.68 7.13 -22.46
CA VAL A 126 -8.10 6.85 -22.20
C VAL A 126 -8.22 6.30 -20.78
N LEU A 127 -8.99 6.98 -19.94
CA LEU A 127 -9.21 6.64 -18.53
C LEU A 127 -10.23 5.50 -18.39
N ALA A 128 -10.12 4.75 -17.29
CA ALA A 128 -11.07 3.71 -16.89
C ALA A 128 -12.51 4.26 -16.79
N GLY A 129 -13.51 3.37 -16.95
CA GLY A 129 -14.93 3.70 -17.11
C GLY A 129 -15.52 4.69 -16.10
N HIS A 130 -16.55 5.39 -16.55
CA HIS A 130 -16.99 6.71 -16.11
C HIS A 130 -17.52 6.89 -14.67
N ASP A 131 -17.55 5.86 -13.81
CA ASP A 131 -18.15 5.96 -12.45
C ASP A 131 -17.37 5.22 -11.34
N THR A 132 -16.07 4.95 -11.51
CA THR A 132 -15.28 4.29 -10.44
C THR A 132 -14.09 5.12 -9.99
N VAL A 133 -13.87 5.20 -8.67
CA VAL A 133 -12.77 5.98 -8.08
C VAL A 133 -11.76 5.05 -7.40
N ILE A 134 -10.48 5.31 -7.66
CA ILE A 134 -9.38 4.76 -6.86
C ILE A 134 -9.00 5.80 -5.80
N ARG A 135 -9.24 5.48 -4.53
CA ARG A 135 -8.84 6.29 -3.39
C ARG A 135 -7.54 5.71 -2.84
N ALA A 136 -6.52 6.55 -2.73
CA ALA A 136 -5.21 6.14 -2.21
C ALA A 136 -4.83 6.99 -1.00
N ALA A 137 -4.35 6.33 0.05
CA ALA A 137 -3.77 6.93 1.23
C ALA A 137 -2.49 6.19 1.61
N ALA A 138 -1.68 6.77 2.49
CA ALA A 138 -0.48 6.12 3.01
C ALA A 138 -0.25 6.48 4.47
N ALA A 139 0.42 5.59 5.20
CA ALA A 139 1.03 5.88 6.48
C ALA A 139 2.46 5.33 6.44
N HIS A 140 3.43 6.17 6.73
CA HIS A 140 4.84 5.84 6.66
C HIS A 140 5.50 5.99 8.03
N LEU A 141 6.15 4.93 8.49
CA LEU A 141 6.97 4.98 9.68
C LEU A 141 8.39 5.47 9.33
N VAL A 142 8.86 6.50 10.03
CA VAL A 142 10.18 7.12 9.82
C VAL A 142 11.27 6.20 10.40
N PHE A 143 12.10 5.64 9.53
CA PHE A 143 13.19 4.73 9.90
C PHE A 143 14.54 5.41 10.03
N ALA A 144 14.71 6.52 9.33
CA ALA A 144 15.92 7.31 9.34
C ALA A 144 15.55 8.79 9.26
N SER A 145 16.15 9.60 10.13
CA SER A 145 16.05 11.05 10.05
C SER A 145 17.31 11.58 9.37
N ARG A 146 17.16 12.34 8.29
CA ARG A 146 18.33 12.97 7.64
C ARG A 146 18.89 14.14 8.46
N THR A 147 18.07 14.78 9.29
CA THR A 147 18.48 15.91 10.11
C THR A 147 19.29 15.46 11.31
N SER A 148 18.80 14.46 12.06
CA SER A 148 19.49 13.95 13.25
C SER A 148 20.46 12.82 12.96
N GLN A 149 20.42 12.22 11.76
CA GLN A 149 21.18 11.03 11.38
C GLN A 149 20.88 9.78 12.22
N ASP A 150 19.80 9.82 13.00
CA ASP A 150 19.37 8.68 13.80
C ASP A 150 18.71 7.61 12.93
N PHE A 151 18.79 6.38 13.43
CA PHE A 151 18.12 5.22 12.88
C PHE A 151 17.27 4.55 13.96
N ILE A 152 16.11 4.07 13.56
CA ILE A 152 15.26 3.29 14.45
C ILE A 152 15.89 1.92 14.74
N THR A 153 15.78 1.45 15.99
CA THR A 153 16.29 0.13 16.38
C THR A 153 15.35 -1.01 15.95
N PRO A 154 15.86 -2.24 15.75
CA PRO A 154 15.00 -3.38 15.39
C PRO A 154 13.88 -3.68 16.38
N SER A 155 14.11 -3.46 17.68
CA SER A 155 13.10 -3.64 18.74
C SER A 155 11.98 -2.60 18.64
N GLU A 156 12.32 -1.33 18.44
CA GLU A 156 11.33 -0.25 18.21
C GLU A 156 10.51 -0.51 16.94
N VAL A 157 11.16 -1.00 15.88
CA VAL A 157 10.48 -1.39 14.64
C VAL A 157 9.43 -2.47 14.90
N ALA A 158 9.71 -3.47 15.72
CA ALA A 158 8.76 -4.54 16.02
C ALA A 158 7.51 -3.99 16.72
N VAL A 159 7.70 -3.13 17.73
CA VAL A 159 6.61 -2.49 18.48
C VAL A 159 5.77 -1.58 17.60
N LEU A 160 6.41 -0.76 16.77
CA LEU A 160 5.71 0.23 15.94
C LEU A 160 4.99 -0.42 14.75
N LYS A 161 5.52 -1.51 14.20
CA LYS A 161 4.84 -2.32 13.18
C LYS A 161 3.51 -2.87 13.71
N GLU A 162 3.54 -3.42 14.93
CA GLU A 162 2.38 -3.97 15.61
C GLU A 162 1.31 -2.90 15.86
N TRP A 163 1.71 -1.74 16.38
CA TRP A 163 0.81 -0.61 16.60
C TRP A 163 0.21 -0.05 15.32
N THR A 164 1.05 0.17 14.30
CA THR A 164 0.60 0.72 13.00
C THR A 164 -0.42 -0.20 12.34
N ALA A 165 -0.19 -1.52 12.40
CA ALA A 165 -1.13 -2.50 11.88
C ALA A 165 -2.52 -2.37 12.56
N LYS A 166 -2.56 -2.33 13.90
CA LYS A 166 -3.82 -2.19 14.65
C LYS A 166 -4.55 -0.89 14.33
N VAL A 167 -3.83 0.22 14.31
CA VAL A 167 -4.40 1.54 14.03
C VAL A 167 -5.01 1.58 12.63
N CYS A 168 -4.28 1.15 11.60
CA CYS A 168 -4.79 1.18 10.23
C CYS A 168 -5.99 0.25 10.01
N LEU A 169 -6.06 -0.86 10.73
CA LEU A 169 -7.24 -1.74 10.70
C LEU A 169 -8.43 -1.12 11.44
N SER A 170 -8.21 -0.43 12.56
CA SER A 170 -9.28 0.27 13.26
C SER A 170 -9.89 1.42 12.44
N PHE A 171 -9.08 2.14 11.66
CA PHE A 171 -9.56 3.21 10.77
C PHE A 171 -10.19 2.70 9.47
N GLY A 172 -9.72 1.56 8.94
CA GLY A 172 -10.32 0.92 7.77
C GLY A 172 -11.76 0.43 8.01
N LEU A 173 -12.16 0.24 9.27
CA LEU A 173 -13.50 -0.19 9.67
C LEU A 173 -14.49 0.98 9.87
N SER A 174 -14.03 2.22 10.04
CA SER A 174 -14.90 3.37 10.35
C SER A 174 -15.40 4.14 9.13
N GLY A 175 -14.94 3.82 7.90
CA GLY A 175 -15.44 4.37 6.64
C GLY A 175 -15.32 5.90 6.48
N THR A 176 -14.66 6.59 7.41
CA THR A 176 -14.61 8.04 7.51
C THR A 176 -13.15 8.48 7.51
N PHE A 177 -12.65 8.82 6.33
CA PHE A 177 -11.47 9.68 6.21
C PHE A 177 -11.94 11.15 6.37
N PRO A 178 -11.24 12.00 7.14
CA PRO A 178 -11.50 13.43 7.19
C PRO A 178 -11.15 14.13 5.86
#